data_AF-H6RIG1-F1
#
_entry.id   AF-H6RIG1-F1
#
_cell.length_a   1.000
_cell.length_b   1.000
_cell.length_c   1.000
_cell.angle_alpha   90.00
_cell.angle_beta   90.00
_cell.angle_gamma   90.00
#
_symmetry.space_group_name_H-M   'P 1'
#
loop_
_entity.id
_entity.type
_entity.pdbx_description
1 polymer ?
#
loop_
_entity_poly.entity_id
_entity_poly.type
_entity_poly.pdbx_seq_one_letter_code
_entity_poly.pdbx_strand_id
1 'polypeptide(L)'
;MYQKKKRASTLILRWWTWRKFTRTSQLNALDQIKKRRTFLKAQDALTVCLEKFHKIGVQDTNKDLKIIDLLLKTTDPKEWSDFKAGSKTIEHKKFYDCLTILKKNFHFKENQEPLNLLSTIEVESNLLLEYWSEIEKIPISLLPYWESNMDMVQSKARAVIKRNLISEHPSLARINKKTFLENIQEINQNNQIEATIFSENILTIWTEKFQELEAITRKDPRKLNTQEKEFRKSLKKGKVLLSKEFAKQRSHKTIRQLLLSEARPWIDVLQPIWMSNPSLLADHLPMEKEMFDFVVADESSQLLLSHSIGAFQRGAKSIICGDPEQMSPNSYFKKKQEVEMSLLHHAYYHLPKIFLSNHYRSHHPKLIEFSNSSFYENRLKAFQDLSASRNPIQHHFISDGVYLNRQNLNEAKAVAIKIKTEINNPLKIGVVAFSEVQLKLIHDCIDHETRIKLDKRIKDHTAFSHALENVQGDECDLLMISMGYGYNDMRKFEMRFGPINTAGGHRRLNVLFSRSRHEIHFFSSVQLKDFIKSDNPGVLMLIKWFEIMEKPLKADLPNSEISIEQLLQNSNGFYDLLTYVHVYEKRGYTITS
;
A
#
# COMPACT_ATOMS: atom_id res chain seq x y z
N MET A 1 -38.99 6.38 60.79
CA MET A 1 -40.10 6.15 59.83
C MET A 1 -39.94 4.89 58.94
N TYR A 2 -38.75 4.26 58.88
CA TYR A 2 -38.51 3.04 58.09
C TYR A 2 -38.95 1.73 58.78
N GLN A 3 -39.01 1.68 60.12
CA GLN A 3 -39.45 0.49 60.87
C GLN A 3 -40.98 0.32 61.01
N LYS A 4 -41.78 1.39 60.90
CA LYS A 4 -43.26 1.28 60.86
C LYS A 4 -43.78 0.74 59.52
N LYS A 5 -43.08 0.99 58.39
CA LYS A 5 -43.42 0.41 57.08
C LYS A 5 -43.17 -1.10 56.99
N LYS A 6 -42.23 -1.66 57.76
CA LYS A 6 -41.88 -3.10 57.75
C LYS A 6 -42.86 -3.99 58.54
N ARG A 7 -43.51 -3.45 59.58
CA ARG A 7 -44.56 -4.16 60.35
C ARG A 7 -45.92 -4.18 59.62
N ALA A 8 -46.23 -3.15 58.84
CA ALA A 8 -47.42 -3.12 58.00
C ALA A 8 -47.33 -4.13 56.84
N SER A 9 -46.15 -4.30 56.21
CA SER A 9 -45.97 -5.28 55.13
C SER A 9 -46.03 -6.73 55.60
N THR A 10 -45.57 -7.04 56.82
CA THR A 10 -45.62 -8.40 57.38
C THR A 10 -47.02 -8.85 57.81
N LEU A 11 -47.89 -7.93 58.23
CA LEU A 11 -49.30 -8.24 58.53
C LEU A 11 -50.12 -8.46 57.26
N ILE A 12 -49.86 -7.69 56.20
CA ILE A 12 -50.49 -7.85 54.89
C ILE A 12 -50.06 -9.18 54.22
N LEU A 13 -48.79 -9.57 54.37
CA LEU A 13 -48.27 -10.87 53.92
C LEU A 13 -48.86 -12.07 54.70
N ARG A 14 -49.12 -11.92 56.01
CA ARG A 14 -49.79 -12.95 56.82
C ARG A 14 -51.25 -13.18 56.43
N TRP A 15 -51.97 -12.13 56.06
CA TRP A 15 -53.37 -12.25 55.62
C TRP A 15 -53.49 -12.87 54.22
N TRP A 16 -52.61 -12.49 53.29
CA TRP A 16 -52.55 -13.07 51.94
C TRP A 16 -52.11 -14.54 51.92
N THR A 17 -51.20 -14.95 52.81
CA THR A 17 -50.76 -16.35 52.90
C THR A 17 -51.84 -17.23 53.53
N TRP A 18 -52.56 -16.79 54.55
CA TRP A 18 -53.69 -17.55 55.12
C TRP A 18 -54.78 -17.84 54.09
N ARG A 19 -55.14 -16.84 53.26
CA ARG A 19 -56.12 -17.00 52.18
C ARG A 19 -55.68 -17.94 51.05
N LYS A 20 -54.36 -18.13 50.88
CA LYS A 20 -53.76 -19.05 49.90
C LYS A 20 -53.70 -20.48 50.44
N PHE A 21 -53.55 -20.67 51.75
CA PHE A 21 -53.49 -21.99 52.40
C PHE A 21 -54.86 -22.61 52.73
N THR A 22 -55.94 -21.82 52.81
CA THR A 22 -57.31 -22.34 52.95
C THR A 22 -57.99 -22.71 51.61
N ARG A 23 -57.32 -22.49 50.47
CA ARG A 23 -57.88 -22.70 49.13
C ARG A 23 -57.25 -23.85 48.34
N THR A 24 -56.34 -24.62 48.94
CA THR A 24 -55.77 -25.83 48.33
C THR A 24 -56.01 -27.04 49.24
N SER A 25 -57.08 -27.77 48.93
CA SER A 25 -57.66 -28.86 49.72
C SER A 25 -56.83 -30.16 49.81
N GLN A 26 -55.59 -30.17 49.31
CA GLN A 26 -54.80 -31.40 49.14
C GLN A 26 -53.55 -31.52 50.03
N LEU A 27 -53.33 -30.63 51.02
CA LEU A 27 -52.12 -30.70 51.87
C LEU A 27 -52.44 -30.59 53.36
N ASN A 28 -52.13 -31.65 54.13
CA ASN A 28 -52.42 -31.76 55.56
C ASN A 28 -51.56 -30.77 56.38
N ALA A 29 -52.23 -29.86 57.09
CA ALA A 29 -51.60 -28.68 57.70
C ALA A 29 -50.64 -29.01 58.85
N LEU A 30 -50.89 -30.08 59.61
CA LEU A 30 -50.09 -30.44 60.79
C LEU A 30 -48.68 -30.95 60.42
N ASP A 31 -48.57 -31.76 59.37
CA ASP A 31 -47.27 -32.24 58.87
C ASP A 31 -46.44 -31.11 58.26
N GLN A 32 -47.10 -30.16 57.62
CA GLN A 32 -46.46 -28.94 57.12
C GLN A 32 -45.87 -28.12 58.27
N ILE A 33 -46.56 -28.02 59.41
CA ILE A 33 -46.06 -27.30 60.59
C ILE A 33 -44.83 -27.99 61.19
N LYS A 34 -44.83 -29.32 61.33
CA LYS A 34 -43.66 -30.07 61.82
C LYS A 34 -42.44 -29.89 60.91
N LYS A 35 -42.62 -30.04 59.58
CA LYS A 35 -41.55 -29.82 58.59
C LYS A 35 -41.05 -28.38 58.60
N ARG A 36 -41.93 -27.39 58.83
CA ARG A 36 -41.54 -25.99 58.94
C ARG A 36 -40.72 -25.73 60.21
N ARG A 37 -41.02 -26.41 61.33
CA ARG A 37 -40.27 -26.25 62.59
C ARG A 37 -38.86 -26.81 62.50
N THR A 38 -38.65 -27.95 61.83
CA THR A 38 -37.29 -28.48 61.54
C THR A 38 -36.54 -27.59 60.56
N PHE A 39 -37.21 -27.09 59.52
CA PHE A 39 -36.61 -26.13 58.58
C PHE A 39 -36.14 -24.85 59.30
N LEU A 40 -36.94 -24.28 60.20
CA LEU A 40 -36.58 -23.08 60.94
C LEU A 40 -35.37 -23.32 61.87
N LYS A 41 -35.29 -24.46 62.57
CA LYS A 41 -34.10 -24.80 63.37
C LYS A 41 -32.82 -24.90 62.53
N ALA A 42 -32.91 -25.51 61.34
CA ALA A 42 -31.77 -25.59 60.43
C ALA A 42 -31.38 -24.21 59.87
N GLN A 43 -32.38 -23.35 59.62
CA GLN A 43 -32.17 -21.99 59.15
C GLN A 43 -31.50 -21.12 60.22
N ASP A 44 -31.87 -21.26 61.50
CA ASP A 44 -31.21 -20.55 62.61
C ASP A 44 -29.74 -20.96 62.74
N ALA A 45 -29.43 -22.27 62.67
CA ALA A 45 -28.06 -22.76 62.71
C ALA A 45 -27.23 -22.28 61.50
N LEU A 46 -27.83 -22.28 60.30
CA LEU A 46 -27.20 -21.72 59.09
C LEU A 46 -26.88 -20.24 59.29
N THR A 47 -27.80 -19.47 59.85
CA THR A 47 -27.64 -18.02 60.07
C THR A 47 -26.44 -17.72 60.99
N VAL A 48 -26.26 -18.49 62.07
CA VAL A 48 -25.11 -18.36 62.96
C VAL A 48 -23.78 -18.65 62.25
N CYS A 49 -23.74 -19.66 61.38
CA CYS A 49 -22.55 -19.95 60.58
C CYS A 49 -22.27 -18.84 59.55
N LEU A 50 -23.30 -18.34 58.88
CA LEU A 50 -23.17 -17.25 57.90
C LEU A 50 -22.64 -15.97 58.57
N GLU A 51 -23.07 -15.64 59.80
CA GLU A 51 -22.53 -14.50 60.55
C GLU A 51 -21.03 -14.65 60.88
N LYS A 52 -20.57 -15.86 61.20
CA LYS A 52 -19.13 -16.12 61.44
C LYS A 52 -18.31 -15.91 60.17
N PHE A 53 -18.79 -16.38 59.02
CA PHE A 53 -18.14 -16.14 57.73
C PHE A 53 -18.15 -14.65 57.35
N HIS A 54 -19.24 -13.93 57.62
CA HIS A 54 -19.32 -12.51 57.34
C HIS A 54 -18.37 -11.68 58.21
N LYS A 55 -18.09 -12.10 59.46
CA LYS A 55 -17.11 -11.45 60.34
C LYS A 55 -15.66 -11.55 59.83
N ILE A 56 -15.32 -12.61 59.11
CA ILE A 56 -14.00 -12.75 58.47
C ILE A 56 -13.97 -12.16 57.05
N GLY A 57 -15.00 -11.41 56.66
CA GLY A 57 -15.07 -10.66 55.40
C GLY A 57 -15.72 -11.39 54.23
N VAL A 58 -16.25 -12.61 54.43
CA VAL A 58 -16.91 -13.39 53.37
C VAL A 58 -18.38 -12.95 53.25
N GLN A 59 -18.72 -12.25 52.16
CA GLN A 59 -20.02 -11.60 51.99
C GLN A 59 -21.06 -12.50 51.27
N ASP A 60 -20.67 -13.31 50.28
CA ASP A 60 -21.57 -14.24 49.56
C ASP A 60 -21.14 -15.69 49.75
N THR A 61 -21.49 -16.22 50.91
CA THR A 61 -21.05 -17.53 51.42
C THR A 61 -21.40 -18.70 50.50
N ASN A 62 -22.46 -18.62 49.68
CA ASN A 62 -22.83 -19.72 48.78
C ASN A 62 -21.90 -19.87 47.57
N LYS A 63 -21.29 -18.77 47.12
CA LYS A 63 -20.30 -18.80 46.04
C LYS A 63 -18.90 -18.89 46.61
N ASP A 64 -18.63 -18.10 47.65
CA ASP A 64 -17.30 -17.94 48.21
C ASP A 64 -16.82 -19.23 48.88
N LEU A 65 -17.69 -20.00 49.55
CA LEU A 65 -17.26 -21.24 50.21
C LEU A 65 -16.77 -22.31 49.22
N LYS A 66 -17.38 -22.40 48.03
CA LYS A 66 -16.92 -23.35 47.01
C LYS A 66 -15.55 -22.96 46.46
N ILE A 67 -15.31 -21.67 46.32
CA ILE A 67 -14.03 -21.14 45.84
C ILE A 67 -12.96 -21.29 46.92
N ILE A 68 -13.29 -20.99 48.18
CA ILE A 68 -12.38 -21.13 49.33
C ILE A 68 -11.98 -22.59 49.53
N ASP A 69 -12.93 -23.53 49.47
CA ASP A 69 -12.63 -24.97 49.60
C ASP A 69 -11.75 -25.48 48.45
N LEU A 70 -11.98 -24.99 47.22
CA LEU A 70 -11.13 -25.30 46.08
C LEU A 70 -9.72 -24.74 46.27
N LEU A 71 -9.59 -23.46 46.63
CA LEU A 71 -8.30 -22.79 46.84
C LEU A 71 -7.51 -23.43 47.98
N LEU A 72 -8.15 -23.80 49.08
CA LEU A 72 -7.48 -24.49 50.20
C LEU A 72 -6.96 -25.88 49.80
N LYS A 73 -7.60 -26.55 48.84
CA LYS A 73 -7.16 -27.86 48.34
C LYS A 73 -6.08 -27.75 47.27
N THR A 74 -6.08 -26.68 46.47
CA THR A 74 -5.18 -26.55 45.31
C THR A 74 -3.99 -25.63 45.52
N THR A 75 -3.94 -24.86 46.61
CA THR A 75 -2.88 -23.87 46.84
C THR A 75 -1.93 -24.33 47.95
N ASP A 76 -0.64 -24.46 47.65
CA ASP A 76 0.39 -24.67 48.66
C ASP A 76 0.52 -23.40 49.54
N PRO A 77 0.40 -23.50 50.88
CA PRO A 77 0.54 -22.37 51.78
C PRO A 77 1.86 -21.58 51.62
N LYS A 78 2.95 -22.23 51.19
CA LYS A 78 4.23 -21.56 50.92
C LYS A 78 4.16 -20.65 49.70
N GLU A 79 3.62 -21.15 48.59
CA GLU A 79 3.46 -20.37 47.35
C GLU A 79 2.49 -19.19 47.54
N TRP A 80 1.46 -19.35 48.37
CA TRP A 80 0.55 -18.25 48.72
C TRP A 80 1.27 -17.14 49.51
N SER A 81 2.23 -17.51 50.36
CA SER A 81 3.03 -16.53 51.11
C SER A 81 3.98 -15.74 50.20
N ASP A 82 4.53 -16.39 49.18
CA ASP A 82 5.37 -15.77 48.16
C ASP A 82 4.56 -14.86 47.21
N PHE A 83 3.34 -15.26 46.86
CA PHE A 83 2.41 -14.41 46.10
C PHE A 83 2.04 -13.13 46.87
N LYS A 84 1.79 -13.25 48.18
CA LYS A 84 1.46 -12.10 49.05
C LYS A 84 2.66 -11.16 49.27
N ALA A 85 3.88 -11.67 49.12
CA ALA A 85 5.11 -10.87 49.13
C ALA A 85 5.33 -10.06 47.82
N GLY A 86 4.46 -10.24 46.81
CA GLY A 86 4.36 -9.33 45.66
C GLY A 86 5.36 -9.57 44.53
N SER A 87 6.00 -10.73 44.45
CA SER A 87 7.08 -10.98 43.47
C SER A 87 6.62 -11.60 42.14
N LYS A 88 5.37 -12.06 41.97
CA LYS A 88 4.81 -12.48 40.68
C LYS A 88 3.30 -12.25 40.57
N THR A 89 2.87 -11.46 39.60
CA THR A 89 1.47 -11.34 39.17
C THR A 89 1.23 -12.16 37.90
N ILE A 90 0.44 -13.23 37.98
CA ILE A 90 -0.06 -13.93 36.79
C ILE A 90 -1.51 -13.50 36.53
N GLU A 91 -1.71 -12.71 35.49
CA GLU A 91 -3.05 -12.32 35.02
C GLU A 91 -3.79 -13.53 34.44
N HIS A 92 -4.63 -14.17 35.26
CA HIS A 92 -5.41 -15.35 34.86
C HIS A 92 -6.33 -15.13 33.65
N LYS A 93 -6.73 -13.88 33.38
CA LYS A 93 -7.58 -13.53 32.23
C LYS A 93 -6.94 -13.89 30.89
N LYS A 94 -5.65 -13.55 30.71
CA LYS A 94 -4.90 -13.85 29.48
C LYS A 94 -4.75 -15.34 29.23
N PHE A 95 -4.60 -16.13 30.30
CA PHE A 95 -4.50 -17.59 30.21
C PHE A 95 -5.81 -18.24 29.74
N TYR A 96 -6.96 -17.79 30.26
CA TYR A 96 -8.26 -18.30 29.82
C TYR A 96 -8.65 -17.83 28.41
N ASP A 97 -8.27 -16.60 28.03
CA ASP A 97 -8.44 -16.10 26.66
C ASP A 97 -7.62 -16.95 25.67
N CYS A 98 -6.37 -17.27 26.02
CA CYS A 98 -5.50 -18.19 25.27
C CYS A 98 -6.13 -19.56 25.04
N LEU A 99 -6.60 -20.21 26.12
CA LEU A 99 -7.23 -21.53 26.07
C LEU A 99 -8.48 -21.54 25.21
N THR A 100 -9.27 -20.47 25.26
CA THR A 100 -10.49 -20.35 24.47
C THR A 100 -10.18 -20.24 22.97
N ILE A 101 -9.14 -19.48 22.62
CA ILE A 101 -8.66 -19.37 21.24
C ILE A 101 -8.12 -20.71 20.72
N LEU A 102 -7.31 -21.40 21.53
CA LEU A 102 -6.77 -22.72 21.17
C LEU A 102 -7.89 -23.76 20.98
N LYS A 103 -8.89 -23.81 21.88
CA LYS A 103 -10.06 -24.70 21.72
C LYS A 103 -10.94 -24.37 20.51
N LYS A 104 -10.96 -23.11 20.08
CA LYS A 104 -11.74 -22.68 18.91
C LYS A 104 -11.06 -23.08 17.60
N ASN A 105 -9.74 -22.92 17.52
CA ASN A 105 -8.98 -23.12 16.28
C ASN A 105 -8.52 -24.57 16.09
N PHE A 106 -8.48 -25.37 17.14
CA PHE A 106 -8.12 -26.79 17.10
C PHE A 106 -9.25 -27.65 17.70
N HIS A 107 -9.49 -28.84 17.14
CA HIS A 107 -10.56 -29.75 17.56
C HIS A 107 -10.25 -30.48 18.89
N PHE A 108 -10.09 -29.73 19.98
CA PHE A 108 -9.88 -30.30 21.32
C PHE A 108 -11.21 -30.73 21.96
N LYS A 109 -11.19 -31.81 22.75
CA LYS A 109 -12.39 -32.27 23.49
C LYS A 109 -12.70 -31.33 24.66
N GLU A 110 -13.98 -31.02 24.89
CA GLU A 110 -14.42 -29.99 25.85
C GLU A 110 -13.87 -30.17 27.29
N ASN A 111 -13.62 -31.42 27.71
CA ASN A 111 -13.19 -31.80 29.07
C ASN A 111 -11.67 -31.96 29.28
N GLN A 112 -10.80 -31.56 28.35
CA GLN A 112 -9.36 -31.63 28.58
C GLN A 112 -8.87 -30.48 29.48
N GLU A 113 -8.12 -30.83 30.53
CA GLU A 113 -7.46 -29.86 31.40
C GLU A 113 -6.38 -29.05 30.65
N PRO A 114 -6.22 -27.75 30.93
CA PRO A 114 -5.27 -26.88 30.23
C PRO A 114 -3.83 -27.39 30.14
N LEU A 115 -3.32 -27.98 31.21
CA LEU A 115 -1.95 -28.53 31.28
C LEU A 115 -1.80 -29.78 30.41
N ASN A 116 -2.82 -30.63 30.39
CA ASN A 116 -2.86 -31.78 29.49
C ASN A 116 -2.95 -31.34 28.03
N LEU A 117 -3.70 -30.28 27.72
CA LEU A 117 -3.83 -29.71 26.38
C LEU A 117 -2.48 -29.18 25.86
N LEU A 118 -1.71 -28.49 26.71
CA LEU A 118 -0.33 -28.06 26.40
C LEU A 118 0.64 -29.24 26.21
N SER A 119 0.53 -30.30 27.02
CA SER A 119 1.33 -31.52 26.81
C SER A 119 0.90 -32.32 25.57
N THR A 120 -0.37 -32.20 25.16
CA THR A 120 -0.90 -32.86 23.96
C THR A 120 -0.45 -32.12 22.70
N ILE A 121 -0.26 -30.79 22.74
CA ILE A 121 0.39 -30.02 21.67
C ILE A 121 1.81 -30.53 21.37
N GLU A 122 2.50 -31.10 22.36
CA GLU A 122 3.81 -31.74 22.18
C GLU A 122 3.73 -33.10 21.44
N VAL A 123 2.59 -33.79 21.57
CA VAL A 123 2.31 -35.10 20.95
C VAL A 123 1.65 -34.94 19.57
N GLU A 124 0.80 -33.93 19.40
CA GLU A 124 0.07 -33.60 18.18
C GLU A 124 0.81 -32.55 17.33
N SER A 125 2.14 -32.68 17.23
CA SER A 125 3.02 -31.78 16.48
C SER A 125 2.61 -31.59 15.02
N ASN A 126 1.85 -32.53 14.44
CA ASN A 126 1.37 -32.46 13.06
C ASN A 126 0.24 -31.43 12.86
N LEU A 127 -0.64 -31.21 13.85
CA LEU A 127 -1.70 -30.20 13.78
C LEU A 127 -1.14 -28.78 13.88
N LEU A 128 -0.04 -28.59 14.63
CA LEU A 128 0.67 -27.32 14.65
C LEU A 128 1.19 -26.91 13.27
N LEU A 129 1.51 -27.85 12.38
CA LEU A 129 2.00 -27.58 11.02
C LEU A 129 0.92 -26.99 10.12
N GLU A 130 -0.28 -27.56 10.20
CA GLU A 130 -1.42 -27.21 9.35
C GLU A 130 -1.86 -25.75 9.60
N TYR A 131 -1.75 -25.29 10.85
CA TYR A 131 -2.20 -23.97 11.27
C TYR A 131 -1.05 -23.03 11.70
N TRP A 132 0.23 -23.38 11.48
CA TRP A 132 1.39 -22.59 11.96
C TRP A 132 1.35 -21.13 11.50
N SER A 133 0.97 -20.89 10.24
CA SER A 133 0.86 -19.55 9.66
C SER A 133 -0.23 -18.68 10.30
N GLU A 134 -1.22 -19.28 10.95
CA GLU A 134 -2.24 -18.60 11.74
C GLU A 134 -1.78 -18.40 13.19
N ILE A 135 -1.06 -19.38 13.75
CA ILE A 135 -0.48 -19.31 15.11
C ILE A 135 0.55 -18.18 15.22
N GLU A 136 1.41 -18.02 14.22
CA GLU A 136 2.42 -16.95 14.19
C GLU A 136 1.81 -15.54 14.25
N LYS A 137 0.55 -15.40 13.83
CA LYS A 137 -0.18 -14.12 13.84
C LYS A 137 -0.85 -13.83 15.18
N ILE A 138 -0.87 -14.78 16.12
CA ILE A 138 -1.48 -14.58 17.43
C ILE A 138 -0.58 -13.66 18.26
N PRO A 139 -1.10 -12.54 18.82
CA PRO A 139 -0.32 -11.66 19.68
C PRO A 139 0.34 -12.42 20.84
N ILE A 140 1.67 -12.34 20.96
CA ILE A 140 2.47 -13.03 22.00
C ILE A 140 1.94 -12.77 23.42
N SER A 141 1.35 -11.59 23.65
CA SER A 141 0.68 -11.23 24.90
C SER A 141 -0.46 -12.17 25.34
N LEU A 142 -1.00 -12.95 24.41
CA LEU A 142 -2.04 -13.95 24.65
C LEU A 142 -1.45 -15.33 24.95
N LEU A 143 -0.13 -15.53 24.88
CA LEU A 143 0.56 -16.80 25.14
C LEU A 143 1.69 -16.62 26.19
N PRO A 144 1.40 -16.10 27.40
CA PRO A 144 2.43 -15.74 28.39
C PRO A 144 3.28 -16.92 28.89
N TYR A 145 2.80 -18.16 28.77
CA TYR A 145 3.56 -19.38 29.11
C TYR A 145 4.41 -19.91 27.94
N TRP A 146 4.16 -19.45 26.72
CA TRP A 146 5.05 -19.73 25.60
C TRP A 146 6.22 -18.76 25.56
N GLU A 147 6.11 -17.57 26.14
CA GLU A 147 7.17 -16.54 26.13
C GLU A 147 8.54 -17.09 26.59
N SER A 148 8.57 -18.04 27.53
CA SER A 148 9.78 -18.72 28.00
C SER A 148 10.24 -19.92 27.17
N ASN A 149 9.41 -20.46 26.27
CA ASN A 149 9.66 -21.67 25.48
C ASN A 149 9.43 -21.51 23.96
N MET A 150 9.16 -20.29 23.48
CA MET A 150 8.84 -20.01 22.07
C MET A 150 9.94 -20.48 21.13
N ASP A 151 11.20 -20.22 21.47
CA ASP A 151 12.34 -20.66 20.65
C ASP A 151 12.40 -22.19 20.52
N MET A 152 12.08 -22.91 21.59
CA MET A 152 12.00 -24.37 21.58
C MET A 152 10.82 -24.85 20.73
N VAL A 153 9.63 -24.25 20.87
CA VAL A 153 8.43 -24.60 20.11
C VAL A 153 8.63 -24.30 18.62
N GLN A 154 9.16 -23.13 18.28
CA GLN A 154 9.50 -22.74 16.91
C GLN A 154 10.54 -23.70 16.31
N SER A 155 11.56 -24.07 17.08
CA SER A 155 12.59 -25.00 16.62
C SER A 155 12.03 -26.40 16.35
N LYS A 156 11.17 -26.92 17.24
CA LYS A 156 10.47 -28.19 17.03
C LYS A 156 9.53 -28.12 15.81
N ALA A 157 8.72 -27.07 15.69
CA ALA A 157 7.83 -26.89 14.54
C ALA A 157 8.62 -26.82 13.23
N ARG A 158 9.67 -25.99 13.16
CA ARG A 158 10.57 -25.90 11.99
C ARG A 158 11.22 -27.24 11.65
N ALA A 159 11.64 -28.02 12.65
CA ALA A 159 12.23 -29.34 12.43
C ALA A 159 11.22 -30.32 11.83
N VAL A 160 9.97 -30.31 12.31
CA VAL A 160 8.89 -31.15 11.76
C VAL A 160 8.49 -30.69 10.35
N ILE A 161 8.31 -29.39 10.12
CA ILE A 161 8.06 -28.81 8.78
C ILE A 161 9.17 -29.25 7.81
N LYS A 162 10.43 -29.07 8.20
CA LYS A 162 11.59 -29.44 7.40
C LYS A 162 11.59 -30.94 7.09
N ARG A 163 11.30 -31.79 8.07
CA ARG A 163 11.25 -33.24 7.88
C ARG A 163 10.16 -33.64 6.90
N ASN A 164 8.95 -33.09 7.05
CA ASN A 164 7.82 -33.41 6.17
C ASN A 164 8.07 -32.90 4.74
N LEU A 165 8.55 -31.67 4.58
CA LEU A 165 8.93 -31.11 3.27
C LEU A 165 10.01 -31.94 2.58
N ILE A 166 11.03 -32.39 3.31
CA ILE A 166 12.08 -33.25 2.74
C ILE A 166 11.55 -34.64 2.39
N SER A 167 10.61 -35.18 3.19
CA SER A 167 9.98 -36.48 2.90
C SER A 167 9.11 -36.43 1.63
N GLU A 168 8.35 -35.35 1.44
CA GLU A 168 7.49 -35.16 0.28
C GLU A 168 8.28 -34.72 -0.96
N HIS A 169 9.33 -33.93 -0.77
CA HIS A 169 10.20 -33.42 -1.81
C HIS A 169 11.69 -33.64 -1.49
N PRO A 170 12.22 -34.86 -1.68
CA PRO A 170 13.61 -35.19 -1.35
C PRO A 170 14.67 -34.34 -2.07
N SER A 171 14.32 -33.76 -3.22
CA SER A 171 15.17 -32.83 -3.96
C SER A 171 15.47 -31.54 -3.16
N LEU A 172 14.55 -31.07 -2.31
CA LEU A 172 14.74 -29.87 -1.51
C LEU A 172 15.88 -30.01 -0.48
N ALA A 173 16.17 -31.23 -0.02
CA ALA A 173 17.28 -31.48 0.91
C ALA A 173 18.66 -31.22 0.30
N ARG A 174 18.75 -31.23 -1.04
CA ARG A 174 20.00 -30.99 -1.79
C ARG A 174 20.23 -29.53 -2.10
N ILE A 175 19.22 -28.67 -1.90
CA ILE A 175 19.33 -27.24 -2.16
C ILE A 175 20.28 -26.64 -1.12
N ASN A 176 21.44 -26.17 -1.60
CA ASN A 176 22.32 -25.33 -0.82
C ASN A 176 22.14 -23.87 -1.28
N LYS A 177 22.48 -22.92 -0.40
CA LYS A 177 22.26 -21.49 -0.67
C LYS A 177 22.97 -21.01 -1.94
N LYS A 178 24.18 -21.55 -2.20
CA LYS A 178 24.98 -21.23 -3.38
C LYS A 178 24.28 -21.67 -4.68
N THR A 179 23.87 -22.94 -4.79
CA THR A 179 23.11 -23.44 -5.95
C THR A 179 21.77 -22.74 -6.09
N PHE A 180 21.11 -22.39 -4.98
CA PHE A 180 19.87 -21.62 -5.03
C PHE A 180 20.08 -20.23 -5.64
N LEU A 181 21.12 -19.52 -5.23
CA LEU A 181 21.49 -18.22 -5.81
C LEU A 181 21.89 -18.35 -7.28
N GLU A 182 22.72 -19.34 -7.63
CA GLU A 182 23.13 -19.63 -9.02
C GLU A 182 21.89 -19.88 -9.90
N ASN A 183 20.92 -20.68 -9.44
CA ASN A 183 19.67 -20.92 -10.17
C ASN A 183 18.84 -19.64 -10.34
N ILE A 184 18.77 -18.77 -9.32
CA ILE A 184 18.05 -17.48 -9.43
C ILE A 184 18.73 -16.58 -10.48
N GLN A 185 20.06 -16.51 -10.45
CA GLN A 185 20.84 -15.74 -11.41
C GLN A 185 20.64 -16.29 -12.83
N GLU A 186 20.64 -17.60 -13.00
CA GLU A 186 20.34 -18.27 -14.27
C GLU A 186 18.93 -17.91 -14.77
N ILE A 187 17.91 -17.98 -13.91
CA ILE A 187 16.54 -17.56 -14.26
C ILE A 187 16.51 -16.09 -14.70
N ASN A 188 17.17 -15.19 -13.97
CA ASN A 188 17.22 -13.78 -14.32
C ASN A 188 17.93 -13.52 -15.66
N GLN A 189 18.99 -14.25 -15.96
CA GLN A 189 19.67 -14.18 -17.26
C GLN A 189 18.77 -14.70 -18.38
N ASN A 190 18.11 -15.83 -18.16
CA ASN A 190 17.19 -16.44 -19.12
C ASN A 190 15.97 -15.55 -19.39
N ASN A 191 15.43 -14.85 -18.39
CA ASN A 191 14.30 -13.93 -18.57
C ASN A 191 14.53 -12.89 -19.68
N GLN A 192 15.75 -12.36 -19.81
CA GLN A 192 16.04 -11.37 -20.84
C GLN A 192 16.11 -11.99 -22.25
N ILE A 193 16.63 -13.22 -22.33
CA ILE A 193 16.68 -14.00 -23.57
C ILE A 193 15.26 -14.37 -23.99
N GLU A 194 14.46 -14.90 -23.06
CA GLU A 194 13.05 -15.25 -23.26
C GLU A 194 12.22 -14.04 -23.71
N ALA A 195 12.42 -12.87 -23.11
CA ALA A 195 11.74 -11.65 -23.54
C ALA A 195 12.05 -11.27 -24.99
N THR A 196 13.30 -11.48 -25.42
CA THR A 196 13.74 -11.22 -26.80
C THR A 196 13.09 -12.22 -27.76
N ILE A 197 13.17 -13.52 -27.46
CA ILE A 197 12.54 -14.59 -28.24
C ILE A 197 11.02 -14.36 -28.33
N PHE A 198 10.38 -13.99 -27.23
CA PHE A 198 8.95 -13.71 -27.19
C PHE A 198 8.57 -12.52 -28.08
N SER A 199 9.37 -11.45 -28.08
CA SER A 199 9.19 -10.31 -29.00
C SER A 199 9.30 -10.73 -30.47
N GLU A 200 10.28 -11.55 -30.81
CA GLU A 200 10.45 -12.09 -32.18
C GLU A 200 9.29 -12.98 -32.59
N ASN A 201 8.78 -13.81 -31.67
CA ASN A 201 7.61 -14.65 -31.90
C ASN A 201 6.35 -13.80 -32.15
N ILE A 202 6.15 -12.71 -31.41
CA ILE A 202 5.04 -11.77 -31.67
C ILE A 202 5.14 -11.21 -33.08
N LEU A 203 6.33 -10.75 -33.50
CA LEU A 203 6.54 -10.22 -34.85
C LEU A 203 6.27 -11.28 -35.92
N THR A 204 6.68 -12.52 -35.66
CA THR A 204 6.43 -13.66 -36.56
C THR A 204 4.93 -13.89 -36.72
N ILE A 205 4.17 -13.97 -35.63
CA ILE A 205 2.71 -14.16 -35.65
C ILE A 205 2.02 -13.07 -36.48
N TRP A 206 2.39 -11.79 -36.30
CA TRP A 206 1.77 -10.70 -37.07
C TRP A 206 2.21 -10.70 -38.54
N THR A 207 3.45 -11.09 -38.82
CA THR A 207 3.95 -11.26 -40.18
C THR A 207 3.21 -12.39 -40.90
N GLU A 208 2.99 -13.52 -40.25
CA GLU A 208 2.20 -14.63 -40.76
C GLU A 208 0.77 -14.21 -41.06
N LYS A 209 0.09 -13.52 -40.13
CA LYS A 209 -1.26 -12.96 -40.36
C LYS A 209 -1.29 -12.05 -41.59
N PHE A 210 -0.28 -11.20 -41.77
CA PHE A 210 -0.18 -10.36 -42.96
C PHE A 210 -0.02 -11.19 -44.24
N GLN A 211 0.85 -12.19 -44.22
CA GLN A 211 1.09 -13.08 -45.34
C GLN A 211 -0.13 -13.93 -45.68
N GLU A 212 -0.92 -14.36 -44.69
CA GLU A 212 -2.18 -15.07 -44.89
C GLU A 212 -3.19 -14.21 -45.65
N LEU A 213 -3.38 -12.95 -45.22
CA LEU A 213 -4.24 -12.00 -45.93
C LEU A 213 -3.75 -11.80 -47.37
N GLU A 214 -2.43 -11.68 -47.58
CA GLU A 214 -1.87 -11.57 -48.91
C GLU A 214 -2.09 -12.82 -49.76
N ALA A 215 -1.89 -14.01 -49.20
CA ALA A 215 -2.10 -15.28 -49.88
C ALA A 215 -3.55 -15.42 -50.35
N ILE A 216 -4.53 -15.02 -49.54
CA ILE A 216 -5.95 -15.00 -49.94
C ILE A 216 -6.16 -14.11 -51.17
N THR A 217 -5.50 -12.95 -51.25
CA THR A 217 -5.62 -12.09 -52.45
C THR A 217 -5.05 -12.74 -53.72
N ARG A 218 -4.04 -13.61 -53.58
CA ARG A 218 -3.38 -14.32 -54.69
C ARG A 218 -4.08 -15.62 -55.11
N LYS A 219 -4.85 -16.26 -54.22
CA LYS A 219 -5.60 -17.51 -54.53
C LYS A 219 -6.52 -17.35 -55.75
N ASP A 220 -6.63 -18.44 -56.52
CA ASP A 220 -7.53 -18.57 -57.67
C ASP A 220 -9.00 -18.59 -57.18
N PRO A 221 -9.87 -17.67 -57.66
CA PRO A 221 -11.29 -17.63 -57.29
C PRO A 221 -12.02 -18.97 -57.46
N ARG A 222 -11.63 -19.82 -58.41
CA ARG A 222 -12.30 -21.10 -58.69
C ARG A 222 -12.17 -22.10 -57.53
N LYS A 223 -11.14 -21.95 -56.70
CA LYS A 223 -10.85 -22.82 -55.56
C LYS A 223 -11.45 -22.33 -54.23
N LEU A 224 -12.21 -21.23 -54.26
CA LEU A 224 -12.76 -20.57 -53.07
C LEU A 224 -14.27 -20.76 -52.98
N ASN A 225 -14.78 -20.88 -51.75
CA ASN A 225 -16.21 -20.85 -51.49
C ASN A 225 -16.79 -19.42 -51.69
N THR A 226 -18.10 -19.26 -51.60
CA THR A 226 -18.77 -17.97 -51.87
C THR A 226 -18.34 -16.88 -50.88
N GLN A 227 -18.22 -17.19 -49.59
CA GLN A 227 -17.81 -16.24 -48.56
C GLN A 227 -16.34 -15.80 -48.73
N GLU A 228 -15.45 -16.74 -49.03
CA GLU A 228 -14.03 -16.47 -49.31
C GLU A 228 -13.85 -15.62 -50.56
N LYS A 229 -14.69 -15.78 -51.58
CA LYS A 229 -14.68 -14.92 -52.77
C LYS A 229 -15.04 -13.48 -52.43
N GLU A 230 -16.07 -13.27 -51.62
CA GLU A 230 -16.48 -11.94 -51.16
C GLU A 230 -15.40 -11.29 -50.28
N PHE A 231 -14.87 -12.05 -49.32
CA PHE A 231 -13.79 -11.58 -48.45
C PHE A 231 -12.54 -11.23 -49.25
N ARG A 232 -12.13 -12.08 -50.20
CA ARG A 232 -11.02 -11.78 -51.12
C ARG A 232 -11.25 -10.50 -51.93
N LYS A 233 -12.47 -10.28 -52.44
CA LYS A 233 -12.82 -9.07 -53.19
C LYS A 233 -12.71 -7.83 -52.30
N SER A 234 -13.19 -7.92 -51.06
CA SER A 234 -13.04 -6.89 -50.03
C SER A 234 -11.57 -6.59 -49.74
N LEU A 235 -10.76 -7.62 -49.43
CA LEU A 235 -9.32 -7.47 -49.15
C LEU A 235 -8.56 -6.80 -50.29
N LYS A 236 -8.84 -7.15 -51.55
CA LYS A 236 -8.22 -6.50 -52.72
C LYS A 236 -8.58 -5.01 -52.80
N LYS A 237 -9.86 -4.67 -52.61
CA LYS A 237 -10.30 -3.27 -52.57
C LYS A 237 -9.63 -2.50 -51.44
N GLY A 238 -9.57 -3.09 -50.25
CA GLY A 238 -8.92 -2.53 -49.06
C GLY A 238 -7.43 -2.25 -49.29
N LYS A 239 -6.70 -3.22 -49.87
CA LYS A 239 -5.28 -3.06 -50.21
C LYS A 239 -5.06 -1.91 -51.19
N VAL A 240 -5.83 -1.85 -52.27
CA VAL A 240 -5.75 -0.76 -53.25
C VAL A 240 -6.10 0.59 -52.61
N LEU A 241 -7.10 0.63 -51.73
CA LEU A 241 -7.47 1.85 -51.01
C LEU A 241 -6.30 2.34 -50.15
N LEU A 242 -5.70 1.49 -49.32
CA LEU A 242 -4.57 1.86 -48.48
C LEU A 242 -3.36 2.30 -49.31
N SER A 243 -3.01 1.57 -50.37
CA SER A 243 -1.90 1.97 -51.26
C SER A 243 -2.13 3.36 -51.87
N LYS A 244 -3.37 3.69 -52.24
CA LYS A 244 -3.71 5.05 -52.71
C LYS A 244 -3.60 6.09 -51.61
N GLU A 245 -4.03 5.79 -50.39
CA GLU A 245 -3.93 6.73 -49.26
C GLU A 245 -2.48 6.98 -48.83
N PHE A 246 -1.61 5.96 -48.88
CA PHE A 246 -0.18 6.11 -48.60
C PHE A 246 0.56 6.93 -49.67
N ALA A 247 0.07 6.93 -50.91
CA ALA A 247 0.67 7.72 -51.99
C ALA A 247 0.24 9.21 -51.99
N LYS A 248 -0.75 9.60 -51.17
CA LYS A 248 -1.21 10.99 -51.08
C LYS A 248 -0.28 11.82 -50.22
N GLN A 249 -0.14 13.10 -50.56
CA GLN A 249 0.55 14.11 -49.73
C GLN A 249 -0.43 15.00 -48.92
N ARG A 250 -1.71 15.03 -49.30
CA ARG A 250 -2.76 15.85 -48.67
C ARG A 250 -4.13 15.21 -48.85
N SER A 251 -5.11 15.67 -48.07
CA SER A 251 -6.52 15.22 -48.15
C SER A 251 -6.67 13.71 -47.95
N HIS A 252 -6.02 13.19 -46.92
CA HIS A 252 -6.18 11.80 -46.49
C HIS A 252 -7.61 11.56 -45.99
N LYS A 253 -8.10 10.33 -46.18
CA LYS A 253 -9.29 9.89 -45.44
C LYS A 253 -9.01 9.89 -43.94
N THR A 254 -10.03 10.18 -43.15
CA THR A 254 -9.92 10.07 -41.69
C THR A 254 -9.70 8.62 -41.28
N ILE A 255 -9.02 8.39 -40.16
CA ILE A 255 -8.80 7.04 -39.60
C ILE A 255 -10.14 6.30 -39.46
N ARG A 256 -11.17 6.99 -38.94
CA ARG A 256 -12.53 6.43 -38.80
C ARG A 256 -13.10 5.94 -40.12
N GLN A 257 -12.96 6.70 -41.20
CA GLN A 257 -13.42 6.28 -42.53
C GLN A 257 -12.66 5.07 -43.07
N LEU A 258 -11.37 4.96 -42.76
CA LEU A 258 -10.57 3.81 -43.17
C LEU A 258 -10.97 2.54 -42.41
N LEU A 259 -11.20 2.66 -41.10
CA LEU A 259 -11.66 1.56 -40.26
C LEU A 259 -13.07 1.08 -40.62
N LEU A 260 -13.93 1.96 -41.13
CA LEU A 260 -15.27 1.61 -41.62
C LEU A 260 -15.27 1.10 -43.08
N SER A 261 -14.10 0.93 -43.70
CA SER A 261 -13.97 0.50 -45.10
C SER A 261 -13.38 -0.90 -45.23
N GLU A 262 -13.29 -1.41 -46.46
CA GLU A 262 -12.67 -2.71 -46.76
C GLU A 262 -11.16 -2.77 -46.40
N ALA A 263 -10.54 -1.63 -46.05
CA ALA A 263 -9.17 -1.57 -45.55
C ALA A 263 -9.00 -2.13 -44.13
N ARG A 264 -10.08 -2.25 -43.35
CA ARG A 264 -10.05 -2.65 -41.93
C ARG A 264 -9.16 -3.87 -41.62
N PRO A 265 -9.29 -5.03 -42.32
CA PRO A 265 -8.48 -6.21 -42.00
C PRO A 265 -6.97 -5.99 -42.15
N TRP A 266 -6.57 -5.11 -43.08
CA TRP A 266 -5.16 -4.75 -43.23
C TRP A 266 -4.69 -3.84 -42.10
N ILE A 267 -5.53 -2.88 -41.68
CA ILE A 267 -5.19 -1.96 -40.60
C ILE A 267 -5.03 -2.71 -39.28
N ASP A 268 -5.91 -3.68 -38.99
CA ASP A 268 -5.84 -4.48 -37.76
C ASP A 268 -4.54 -5.30 -37.66
N VAL A 269 -3.98 -5.73 -38.80
CA VAL A 269 -2.69 -6.44 -38.85
C VAL A 269 -1.50 -5.49 -38.81
N LEU A 270 -1.59 -4.34 -39.47
CA LEU A 270 -0.49 -3.36 -39.53
C LEU A 270 -0.35 -2.56 -38.22
N GLN A 271 -1.47 -2.26 -37.54
CA GLN A 271 -1.52 -1.46 -36.32
C GLN A 271 -2.34 -2.18 -35.25
N PRO A 272 -1.78 -3.20 -34.58
CA PRO A 272 -2.48 -3.96 -33.55
C PRO A 272 -2.61 -3.21 -32.22
N ILE A 273 -1.78 -2.18 -31.98
CA ILE A 273 -1.76 -1.38 -30.75
C ILE A 273 -2.07 0.07 -31.08
N TRP A 274 -3.00 0.68 -30.34
CA TRP A 274 -3.39 2.08 -30.50
C TRP A 274 -3.11 2.86 -29.23
N MET A 275 -2.39 3.99 -29.36
CA MET A 275 -2.16 4.93 -28.27
C MET A 275 -2.87 6.24 -28.60
N SER A 276 -3.76 6.69 -27.72
CA SER A 276 -4.52 7.93 -27.92
C SER A 276 -5.03 8.47 -26.59
N ASN A 277 -5.35 9.76 -26.55
CA ASN A 277 -6.14 10.32 -25.45
C ASN A 277 -7.64 10.11 -25.71
N PRO A 278 -8.51 10.19 -24.68
CA PRO A 278 -9.92 9.88 -24.85
C PRO A 278 -10.65 10.74 -25.89
N SER A 279 -10.28 12.02 -26.03
CA SER A 279 -10.90 12.94 -26.99
C SER A 279 -10.60 12.55 -28.45
N LEU A 280 -9.32 12.36 -28.78
CA LEU A 280 -8.91 11.94 -30.12
C LEU A 280 -9.42 10.54 -30.47
N LEU A 281 -9.50 9.66 -29.47
CA LEU A 281 -10.07 8.33 -29.62
C LEU A 281 -11.54 8.41 -30.07
N ALA A 282 -12.34 9.31 -29.49
CA ALA A 282 -13.74 9.49 -29.85
C ALA A 282 -13.92 9.98 -31.30
N ASP A 283 -13.01 10.83 -31.77
CA ASP A 283 -13.01 11.37 -33.14
C ASP A 283 -12.56 10.34 -34.16
N HIS A 284 -11.51 9.57 -33.85
CA HIS A 284 -10.81 8.72 -34.82
C HIS A 284 -11.27 7.27 -34.85
N LEU A 285 -11.76 6.71 -33.74
CA LEU A 285 -12.16 5.31 -33.69
C LEU A 285 -13.69 5.16 -33.68
N PRO A 286 -14.26 4.23 -34.49
CA PRO A 286 -15.68 3.95 -34.47
C PRO A 286 -16.13 3.46 -33.08
N MET A 287 -17.40 3.71 -32.74
CA MET A 287 -17.98 3.27 -31.48
C MET A 287 -18.51 1.84 -31.59
N GLU A 288 -17.58 0.90 -31.68
CA GLU A 288 -17.85 -0.54 -31.78
C GLU A 288 -17.49 -1.22 -30.47
N LYS A 289 -18.42 -2.04 -29.93
CA LYS A 289 -18.20 -2.75 -28.68
C LYS A 289 -17.14 -3.83 -28.90
N GLU A 290 -16.22 -3.99 -27.93
CA GLU A 290 -15.21 -5.06 -27.95
C GLU A 290 -14.33 -5.05 -29.23
N MET A 291 -14.11 -3.86 -29.79
CA MET A 291 -13.18 -3.61 -30.90
C MET A 291 -11.74 -3.99 -30.56
N PHE A 292 -11.37 -3.93 -29.27
CA PHE A 292 -10.07 -4.31 -28.73
C PHE A 292 -10.23 -5.37 -27.64
N ASP A 293 -9.27 -6.29 -27.57
CA ASP A 293 -9.22 -7.27 -26.48
C ASP A 293 -8.99 -6.59 -25.12
N PHE A 294 -8.15 -5.55 -25.10
CA PHE A 294 -7.78 -4.81 -23.90
C PHE A 294 -7.78 -3.30 -24.15
N VAL A 295 -8.23 -2.55 -23.14
CA VAL A 295 -8.05 -1.10 -23.04
C VAL A 295 -7.27 -0.82 -21.76
N VAL A 296 -6.09 -0.21 -21.91
CA VAL A 296 -5.24 0.20 -20.81
C VAL A 296 -5.33 1.71 -20.66
N ALA A 297 -5.78 2.18 -19.49
CA ALA A 297 -5.75 3.58 -19.13
C ALA A 297 -4.56 3.82 -18.20
N ASP A 298 -3.52 4.48 -18.71
CA ASP A 298 -2.39 4.93 -17.92
C ASP A 298 -2.59 6.37 -17.41
N GLU A 299 -1.90 6.73 -16.32
CA GLU A 299 -2.09 7.99 -15.58
C GLU A 299 -3.56 8.34 -15.31
N SER A 300 -4.38 7.32 -15.01
CA SER A 300 -5.84 7.45 -14.88
C SER A 300 -6.31 8.38 -13.76
N SER A 301 -5.43 8.80 -12.85
CA SER A 301 -5.71 9.85 -11.86
C SER A 301 -6.06 11.18 -12.53
N GLN A 302 -5.60 11.41 -13.77
CA GLN A 302 -5.79 12.62 -14.55
C GLN A 302 -6.86 12.48 -15.63
N LEU A 303 -7.37 11.27 -15.85
CA LEU A 303 -8.44 11.04 -16.81
C LEU A 303 -9.79 11.27 -16.13
N LEU A 304 -10.64 12.08 -16.77
CA LEU A 304 -12.04 12.25 -16.36
C LEU A 304 -12.84 11.01 -16.74
N LEU A 305 -13.66 10.51 -15.81
CA LEU A 305 -14.51 9.35 -16.07
C LEU A 305 -15.41 9.58 -17.30
N SER A 306 -16.03 10.77 -17.39
CA SER A 306 -16.92 11.15 -18.50
C SER A 306 -16.25 11.06 -19.87
N HIS A 307 -14.95 11.35 -19.95
CA HIS A 307 -14.20 11.28 -21.21
C HIS A 307 -13.75 9.84 -21.50
N SER A 308 -13.47 9.03 -20.49
CA SER A 308 -12.90 7.68 -20.65
C SER A 308 -13.91 6.57 -20.91
N ILE A 309 -15.20 6.74 -20.57
CA ILE A 309 -16.21 5.68 -20.74
C ILE A 309 -16.26 5.15 -22.18
N GLY A 310 -16.17 6.05 -23.17
CA GLY A 310 -16.18 5.67 -24.59
C GLY A 310 -14.97 4.80 -24.99
N ALA A 311 -13.82 4.98 -24.34
CA ALA A 311 -12.65 4.14 -24.57
C ALA A 311 -12.89 2.72 -24.03
N PHE A 312 -13.38 2.60 -22.79
CA PHE A 312 -13.63 1.29 -22.18
C PHE A 312 -14.73 0.47 -22.86
N GLN A 313 -15.74 1.12 -23.43
CA GLN A 313 -16.77 0.45 -24.21
C GLN A 313 -16.19 -0.32 -25.42
N ARG A 314 -15.05 0.12 -25.97
CA ARG A 314 -14.36 -0.54 -27.09
C ARG A 314 -13.49 -1.72 -26.65
N GLY A 315 -13.24 -1.88 -25.36
CA GLY A 315 -12.42 -2.97 -24.82
C GLY A 315 -13.27 -4.12 -24.29
N ALA A 316 -12.86 -5.35 -24.54
CA ALA A 316 -13.41 -6.52 -23.85
C ALA A 316 -12.95 -6.58 -22.39
N LYS A 317 -11.69 -6.18 -22.13
CA LYS A 317 -11.10 -6.08 -20.79
C LYS A 317 -10.49 -4.71 -20.56
N SER A 318 -10.46 -4.28 -19.29
CA SER A 318 -9.98 -2.95 -18.91
C SER A 318 -8.92 -3.06 -17.83
N ILE A 319 -7.82 -2.32 -18.01
CA ILE A 319 -6.76 -2.16 -17.02
C ILE A 319 -6.62 -0.68 -16.74
N ILE A 320 -6.65 -0.31 -15.46
CA ILE A 320 -6.61 1.08 -15.01
C ILE A 320 -5.36 1.23 -14.14
N CYS A 321 -4.38 1.97 -14.65
CA CYS A 321 -3.11 2.25 -14.01
C CYS A 321 -3.07 3.71 -13.57
N GLY A 322 -2.59 3.97 -12.36
CA GLY A 322 -2.46 5.33 -11.85
C GLY A 322 -2.23 5.36 -10.35
N ASP A 323 -2.00 6.56 -9.83
CA ASP A 323 -1.69 6.78 -8.42
C ASP A 323 -2.70 7.75 -7.79
N PRO A 324 -3.49 7.31 -6.78
CA PRO A 324 -4.49 8.17 -6.14
C PRO A 324 -3.86 9.32 -5.34
N GLU A 325 -2.58 9.23 -4.98
CA GLU A 325 -1.84 10.25 -4.24
C GLU A 325 -1.15 11.28 -5.14
N GLN A 326 -1.28 11.14 -6.46
CA GLN A 326 -0.81 12.11 -7.45
C GLN A 326 -1.92 13.08 -7.88
N MET A 327 -1.55 14.05 -8.73
CA MET A 327 -2.47 15.09 -9.17
C MET A 327 -3.74 14.51 -9.83
N SER A 328 -4.87 15.09 -9.45
CA SER A 328 -6.17 14.88 -10.09
C SER A 328 -6.36 15.89 -11.23
N PRO A 329 -7.35 15.70 -12.13
CA PRO A 329 -7.56 16.59 -13.26
C PRO A 329 -7.89 18.00 -12.74
N ASN A 330 -7.17 19.00 -13.21
CA ASN A 330 -7.36 20.38 -12.78
C ASN A 330 -8.55 21.01 -13.54
N SER A 331 -9.70 21.20 -12.89
CA SER A 331 -10.81 22.02 -13.41
C SER A 331 -10.72 23.46 -12.87
N TYR A 332 -9.66 24.19 -13.24
CA TYR A 332 -9.42 25.57 -12.75
C TYR A 332 -10.41 26.61 -13.35
N PHE A 333 -11.10 26.29 -14.45
CA PHE A 333 -11.87 27.28 -15.23
C PHE A 333 -13.39 27.11 -15.24
N LYS A 334 -13.98 26.13 -14.54
CA LYS A 334 -15.45 25.95 -14.56
C LYS A 334 -16.13 26.47 -13.29
N LYS A 335 -16.83 27.60 -13.42
CA LYS A 335 -17.89 28.05 -12.50
C LYS A 335 -19.12 27.12 -12.65
N LYS A 336 -19.14 25.98 -11.96
CA LYS A 336 -20.34 25.31 -11.37
C LYS A 336 -20.01 23.89 -10.91
N GLN A 337 -20.59 23.52 -9.78
CA GLN A 337 -20.42 22.29 -9.03
C GLN A 337 -21.05 21.06 -9.73
N GLU A 338 -20.31 20.43 -10.63
CA GLU A 338 -20.37 18.97 -10.74
C GLU A 338 -18.98 18.47 -10.35
N VAL A 339 -18.92 17.55 -9.39
CA VAL A 339 -17.65 16.91 -8.99
C VAL A 339 -17.22 16.06 -10.19
N GLU A 340 -16.41 16.65 -11.06
CA GLU A 340 -15.72 15.94 -12.14
C GLU A 340 -14.78 14.90 -11.50
N MET A 341 -15.29 13.67 -11.33
CA MET A 341 -14.54 12.58 -10.70
C MET A 341 -13.56 11.97 -11.69
N SER A 342 -12.34 11.70 -11.22
CA SER A 342 -11.36 10.98 -12.02
C SER A 342 -11.75 9.52 -12.18
N LEU A 343 -11.34 8.95 -13.31
CA LEU A 343 -11.49 7.53 -13.61
C LEU A 343 -10.89 6.66 -12.51
N LEU A 344 -9.66 6.99 -12.07
CA LEU A 344 -8.98 6.23 -11.03
C LEU A 344 -9.75 6.25 -9.71
N HIS A 345 -10.33 7.38 -9.32
CA HIS A 345 -11.05 7.48 -8.04
C HIS A 345 -12.24 6.50 -7.99
N HIS A 346 -13.01 6.42 -9.07
CA HIS A 346 -14.09 5.44 -9.19
C HIS A 346 -13.58 4.00 -9.24
N ALA A 347 -12.58 3.74 -10.07
CA ALA A 347 -11.99 2.41 -10.20
C ALA A 347 -11.46 1.91 -8.85
N TYR A 348 -10.78 2.77 -8.10
CA TYR A 348 -10.17 2.47 -6.82
C TYR A 348 -11.19 2.01 -5.75
N TYR A 349 -12.43 2.51 -5.82
CA TYR A 349 -13.50 2.14 -4.89
C TYR A 349 -14.23 0.86 -5.30
N HIS A 350 -14.41 0.63 -6.61
CA HIS A 350 -15.28 -0.44 -7.11
C HIS A 350 -14.56 -1.69 -7.63
N LEU A 351 -13.28 -1.60 -7.95
CA LEU A 351 -12.53 -2.67 -8.62
C LEU A 351 -11.44 -3.26 -7.71
N PRO A 352 -11.04 -4.53 -7.94
CA PRO A 352 -9.87 -5.10 -7.30
C PRO A 352 -8.62 -4.29 -7.68
N LYS A 353 -7.73 -4.09 -6.70
CA LYS A 353 -6.53 -3.26 -6.85
C LYS A 353 -5.29 -4.02 -6.46
N ILE A 354 -4.21 -3.76 -7.20
CA ILE A 354 -2.88 -4.29 -6.95
C ILE A 354 -1.96 -3.09 -6.71
N PHE A 355 -1.29 -3.07 -5.55
CA PHE A 355 -0.33 -2.02 -5.22
C PHE A 355 1.07 -2.47 -5.62
N LEU A 356 1.78 -1.65 -6.39
CA LEU A 356 3.18 -1.89 -6.74
C LEU A 356 4.07 -1.27 -5.66
N SER A 357 4.72 -2.10 -4.85
CA SER A 357 5.50 -1.66 -3.70
C SER A 357 6.95 -1.31 -4.03
N ASN A 358 7.50 -1.77 -5.14
CA ASN A 358 8.92 -1.58 -5.44
C ASN A 358 9.18 -0.27 -6.19
N HIS A 359 10.07 0.57 -5.66
CA HIS A 359 10.47 1.85 -6.23
C HIS A 359 11.87 1.80 -6.82
N TYR A 360 11.96 1.88 -8.15
CA TYR A 360 13.24 1.74 -8.88
C TYR A 360 13.86 3.06 -9.34
N ARG A 361 13.09 4.16 -9.36
CA ARG A 361 13.52 5.44 -9.96
C ARG A 361 14.66 6.09 -9.19
N SER A 362 14.54 6.17 -7.87
CA SER A 362 15.52 6.89 -7.04
C SER A 362 16.75 6.03 -6.82
N HIS A 363 17.93 6.59 -7.07
CA HIS A 363 19.21 5.94 -6.79
C HIS A 363 19.47 5.88 -5.28
N HIS A 364 18.98 6.86 -4.52
CA HIS A 364 19.09 6.88 -3.07
C HIS A 364 17.70 6.86 -2.40
N PRO A 365 17.45 6.01 -1.38
CA PRO A 365 16.15 5.92 -0.69
C PRO A 365 15.64 7.25 -0.11
N LYS A 366 16.56 8.09 0.39
CA LYS A 366 16.25 9.45 0.89
C LYS A 366 15.46 10.33 -0.11
N LEU A 367 15.64 10.15 -1.42
CA LEU A 367 14.91 10.93 -2.44
C LEU A 367 13.40 10.65 -2.43
N ILE A 368 12.99 9.42 -2.14
CA ILE A 368 11.57 9.04 -2.07
C ILE A 368 11.03 9.02 -0.64
N GLU A 369 11.88 9.20 0.38
CA GLU A 369 11.51 9.14 1.80
C GLU A 369 10.34 10.07 2.14
N PHE A 370 10.35 11.29 1.61
CA PHE A 370 9.26 12.25 1.80
C PHE A 370 7.92 11.69 1.30
N SER A 371 7.89 11.26 0.03
CA SER A 371 6.70 10.69 -0.60
C SER A 371 6.25 9.42 0.13
N ASN A 372 7.18 8.50 0.40
CA ASN A 372 6.90 7.20 1.02
C ASN A 372 6.29 7.34 2.42
N SER A 373 6.89 8.18 3.26
CA SER A 373 6.42 8.40 4.64
C SER A 373 5.14 9.22 4.72
N SER A 374 4.91 10.14 3.78
CA SER A 374 3.79 11.08 3.85
C SER A 374 2.55 10.61 3.08
N PHE A 375 2.70 9.78 2.04
CA PHE A 375 1.62 9.39 1.13
C PHE A 375 1.42 7.87 1.02
N TYR A 376 2.45 7.07 1.27
CA TYR A 376 2.39 5.60 1.04
C TYR A 376 2.60 4.77 2.30
N GLU A 377 2.54 5.37 3.49
CA GLU A 377 2.65 4.67 4.78
C GLU A 377 3.93 3.81 4.90
N ASN A 378 5.03 4.23 4.27
CA ASN A 378 6.28 3.48 4.16
C ASN A 378 6.16 2.11 3.46
N ARG A 379 5.11 1.88 2.66
CA ARG A 379 4.91 0.64 1.91
C ARG A 379 5.79 0.53 0.67
N LEU A 380 6.43 1.61 0.22
CA LEU A 380 7.36 1.56 -0.91
C LEU A 380 8.74 1.07 -0.47
N LYS A 381 9.28 0.08 -1.18
CA LYS A 381 10.64 -0.41 -1.03
C LYS A 381 11.54 0.27 -2.04
N ALA A 382 12.43 1.13 -1.55
CA ALA A 382 13.46 1.76 -2.37
C ALA A 382 14.77 0.97 -2.29
N PHE A 383 15.42 0.81 -3.43
CA PHE A 383 16.74 0.20 -3.53
C PHE A 383 17.77 1.33 -3.50
N GLN A 384 18.92 1.12 -2.86
CA GLN A 384 20.03 2.08 -2.89
C GLN A 384 21.04 1.64 -3.95
N ASP A 385 21.52 2.57 -4.76
CA ASP A 385 22.63 2.38 -5.70
C ASP A 385 23.96 2.64 -4.98
N LEU A 386 24.99 1.82 -5.23
CA LEU A 386 26.32 2.01 -4.64
C LEU A 386 26.98 3.31 -5.12
N SER A 387 26.65 3.76 -6.33
CA SER A 387 27.15 5.01 -6.91
C SER A 387 26.39 6.26 -6.43
N ALA A 388 25.34 6.08 -5.64
CA ALA A 388 24.50 7.19 -5.20
C ALA A 388 25.27 8.21 -4.35
N SER A 389 24.94 9.48 -4.54
CA SER A 389 25.42 10.58 -3.71
C SER A 389 25.07 10.32 -2.24
N ARG A 390 26.03 10.57 -1.34
CA ARG A 390 25.82 10.42 0.11
C ARG A 390 24.74 11.36 0.64
N ASN A 391 24.66 12.56 0.07
CA ASN A 391 23.61 13.53 0.40
C ASN A 391 22.85 13.92 -0.87
N PRO A 392 21.86 13.12 -1.29
CA PRO A 392 21.11 13.37 -2.51
C PRO A 392 20.13 14.55 -2.37
N ILE A 393 19.91 15.08 -1.17
CA ILE A 393 19.07 16.26 -0.93
C ILE A 393 19.92 17.35 -0.29
N GLN A 394 20.15 18.43 -1.03
CA GLN A 394 20.95 19.56 -0.60
C GLN A 394 20.05 20.78 -0.39
N HIS A 395 20.04 21.29 0.85
CA HIS A 395 19.33 22.53 1.18
C HIS A 395 20.28 23.72 1.05
N HIS A 396 19.94 24.66 0.17
CA HIS A 396 20.64 25.92 -0.06
C HIS A 396 19.86 27.04 0.63
N PHE A 397 20.27 27.38 1.86
CA PHE A 397 19.65 28.46 2.63
C PHE A 397 20.21 29.83 2.23
N ILE A 398 19.33 30.71 1.75
CA ILE A 398 19.65 32.06 1.27
C ILE A 398 19.22 33.08 2.34
N SER A 399 20.12 33.37 3.28
CA SER A 399 19.82 34.18 4.47
C SER A 399 19.45 35.64 4.19
N ASP A 400 19.85 36.17 3.03
CA ASP A 400 19.58 37.53 2.56
C ASP A 400 18.41 37.59 1.56
N GLY A 401 17.64 36.51 1.40
CA GLY A 401 16.51 36.46 0.46
C GLY A 401 15.32 37.30 0.92
N VAL A 402 14.90 38.27 0.10
CA VAL A 402 13.75 39.13 0.35
C VAL A 402 12.62 38.81 -0.61
N TYR A 403 11.43 38.51 -0.07
CA TYR A 403 10.22 38.28 -0.85
C TYR A 403 9.51 39.60 -1.15
N LEU A 404 9.61 40.05 -2.40
CA LEU A 404 9.00 41.30 -2.87
C LEU A 404 8.32 41.06 -4.21
N ASN A 405 7.13 41.64 -4.43
CA ASN A 405 6.39 41.52 -5.69
C ASN A 405 6.18 40.07 -6.16
N ARG A 406 5.91 39.16 -5.21
CA ARG A 406 5.70 37.72 -5.44
C ARG A 406 6.91 36.93 -5.94
N GLN A 407 8.12 37.44 -5.72
CA GLN A 407 9.36 36.82 -6.17
C GLN A 407 10.50 37.05 -5.16
N ASN A 408 11.57 36.27 -5.28
CA ASN A 408 12.78 36.38 -4.48
C ASN A 408 14.01 36.39 -5.40
N LEU A 409 14.63 37.57 -5.51
CA LEU A 409 15.75 37.83 -6.43
C LEU A 409 17.03 37.10 -6.03
N ASN A 410 17.38 37.09 -4.75
CA ASN A 410 18.62 36.47 -4.29
C ASN A 410 18.55 34.95 -4.41
N GLU A 411 17.37 34.36 -4.15
CA GLU A 411 17.13 32.95 -4.41
C GLU A 411 17.19 32.62 -5.91
N ALA A 412 16.57 33.44 -6.77
CA ALA A 412 16.62 33.25 -8.22
C ALA A 412 18.05 33.31 -8.79
N LYS A 413 18.88 34.23 -8.28
CA LYS A 413 20.31 34.30 -8.63
C LYS A 413 21.08 33.06 -8.19
N ALA A 414 20.84 32.56 -6.98
CA ALA A 414 21.49 31.35 -6.48
C ALA A 414 21.15 30.13 -7.36
N VAL A 415 19.89 30.00 -7.78
CA VAL A 415 19.47 28.95 -8.72
C VAL A 415 20.13 29.13 -10.09
N ALA A 416 20.18 30.35 -10.63
CA ALA A 416 20.84 30.62 -11.91
C ALA A 416 22.34 30.26 -11.89
N ILE A 417 23.03 30.51 -10.77
CA ILE A 417 24.43 30.10 -10.57
C ILE A 417 24.55 28.57 -10.61
N LYS A 418 23.67 27.85 -9.90
CA LYS A 418 23.70 26.37 -9.90
C LYS A 418 23.38 25.79 -11.27
N ILE A 419 22.43 26.37 -12.01
CA ILE A 419 22.14 26.00 -13.41
C ILE A 419 23.41 26.16 -14.26
N LYS A 420 24.10 27.29 -14.14
CA LYS A 420 25.36 27.54 -14.87
C LYS A 420 26.43 26.50 -14.56
N THR A 421 26.58 26.10 -13.30
CA THR A 421 27.55 25.07 -12.91
C THR A 421 27.23 23.71 -13.53
N GLU A 422 25.95 23.33 -13.59
CA GLU A 422 25.53 22.00 -14.06
C GLU A 422 25.16 21.94 -15.55
N ILE A 423 25.12 23.06 -16.27
CA ILE A 423 24.55 23.09 -17.63
C ILE A 423 25.27 22.15 -18.62
N ASN A 424 26.57 21.93 -18.41
CA ASN A 424 27.41 21.05 -19.21
C ASN A 424 27.39 19.58 -18.73
N ASN A 425 26.68 19.28 -17.63
CA ASN A 425 26.55 17.93 -17.10
C ASN A 425 25.68 17.07 -18.06
N PRO A 426 26.07 15.83 -18.41
CA PRO A 426 25.25 14.98 -19.27
C PRO A 426 23.88 14.61 -18.68
N LEU A 427 23.74 14.67 -17.35
CA LEU A 427 22.51 14.35 -16.62
C LEU A 427 21.32 15.25 -17.03
N LYS A 428 20.09 14.71 -17.04
CA LYS A 428 18.87 15.48 -17.33
C LYS A 428 18.59 16.45 -16.17
N ILE A 429 18.38 17.73 -16.51
CA ILE A 429 18.20 18.81 -15.51
C ILE A 429 16.72 19.22 -15.44
N GLY A 430 16.15 19.25 -14.24
CA GLY A 430 14.84 19.83 -13.98
C GLY A 430 14.96 21.11 -13.18
N VAL A 431 14.40 22.21 -13.66
CA VAL A 431 14.29 23.47 -12.92
C VAL A 431 12.84 23.72 -12.57
N VAL A 432 12.53 23.77 -11.28
CA VAL A 432 11.16 24.01 -10.79
C VAL A 432 11.13 25.22 -9.88
N ALA A 433 10.14 26.08 -10.06
CA ALA A 433 9.82 27.13 -9.09
C ALA A 433 8.39 26.97 -8.57
N PHE A 434 8.13 27.41 -7.34
CA PHE A 434 6.77 27.32 -6.78
C PHE A 434 5.79 28.33 -7.37
N SER A 435 6.24 29.27 -8.21
CA SER A 435 5.40 30.19 -8.98
C SER A 435 6.00 30.50 -10.35
N GLU A 436 5.14 30.81 -11.32
CA GLU A 436 5.57 31.25 -12.66
C GLU A 436 6.36 32.56 -12.62
N VAL A 437 6.04 33.46 -11.69
CA VAL A 437 6.78 34.73 -11.51
C VAL A 437 8.22 34.45 -11.08
N GLN A 438 8.41 33.53 -10.12
CA GLN A 438 9.74 33.12 -9.69
C GLN A 438 10.49 32.37 -10.79
N LEU A 439 9.81 31.50 -11.56
CA LEU A 439 10.43 30.79 -12.69
C LEU A 439 10.97 31.77 -13.74
N LYS A 440 10.17 32.78 -14.10
CA LYS A 440 10.59 33.82 -15.04
C LYS A 440 11.79 34.60 -14.50
N LEU A 441 11.78 34.95 -13.21
CA LEU A 441 12.90 35.66 -12.60
C LEU A 441 14.21 34.84 -12.62
N ILE A 442 14.13 33.52 -12.41
CA ILE A 442 15.29 32.63 -12.56
C ILE A 442 15.82 32.73 -13.99
N HIS A 443 14.96 32.59 -15.00
CA HIS A 443 15.34 32.71 -16.41
C HIS A 443 15.97 34.08 -16.76
N ASP A 444 15.48 35.16 -16.15
CA ASP A 444 16.02 36.51 -16.34
C ASP A 444 17.38 36.71 -15.63
N CYS A 445 17.67 35.93 -14.59
CA CYS A 445 18.96 35.96 -13.88
C CYS A 445 20.04 35.08 -14.54
N ILE A 446 19.68 34.19 -15.46
CA ILE A 446 20.64 33.33 -16.18
C ILE A 446 21.37 34.16 -17.25
N ASP A 447 22.69 34.01 -17.34
CA ASP A 447 23.46 34.66 -18.39
C ASP A 447 23.12 34.14 -19.80
N HIS A 448 23.33 34.99 -20.81
CA HIS A 448 22.91 34.72 -22.18
C HIS A 448 23.44 33.39 -22.75
N GLU A 449 24.70 33.03 -22.46
CA GLU A 449 25.30 31.78 -22.94
C GLU A 449 24.64 30.56 -22.31
N THR A 450 24.45 30.58 -20.99
CA THR A 450 23.80 29.50 -20.25
C THR A 450 22.34 29.34 -20.66
N ARG A 451 21.64 30.44 -20.92
CA ARG A 451 20.24 30.42 -21.37
C ARG A 451 20.08 29.72 -22.72
N ILE A 452 20.94 30.03 -23.70
CA ILE A 452 20.94 29.35 -25.01
C ILE A 452 21.17 27.84 -24.84
N LYS A 453 22.11 27.45 -23.97
CA LYS A 453 22.38 26.03 -23.68
C LYS A 453 21.18 25.35 -23.04
N LEU A 454 20.53 26.00 -22.07
CA LEU A 454 19.33 25.48 -21.41
C LEU A 454 18.18 25.30 -22.41
N ASP A 455 17.90 26.31 -23.23
CA ASP A 455 16.85 26.25 -24.25
C ASP A 455 17.10 25.14 -25.27
N LYS A 456 18.36 24.92 -25.66
CA LYS A 456 18.74 23.78 -26.52
C LYS A 456 18.45 22.45 -25.83
N ARG A 457 18.85 22.30 -24.57
CA ARG A 457 18.60 21.07 -23.80
C ARG A 457 17.11 20.79 -23.60
N ILE A 458 16.30 21.83 -23.41
CA ILE A 458 14.84 21.71 -23.32
C ILE A 458 14.27 21.17 -24.64
N LYS A 459 14.71 21.69 -25.78
CA LYS A 459 14.32 21.18 -27.11
C LYS A 459 14.75 19.74 -27.35
N ASP A 460 15.93 19.38 -26.86
CA ASP A 460 16.49 18.03 -26.95
C ASP A 460 15.91 17.08 -25.88
N HIS A 461 14.92 17.52 -25.08
CA HIS A 461 14.32 16.77 -23.96
C HIS A 461 15.29 16.31 -22.87
N THR A 462 16.46 16.95 -22.77
CA THR A 462 17.52 16.72 -21.76
C THR A 462 17.51 17.76 -20.64
N ALA A 463 16.55 18.69 -20.65
CA ALA A 463 16.20 19.55 -19.53
C ALA A 463 14.71 19.94 -19.57
N PHE A 464 14.18 20.45 -18.45
CA PHE A 464 12.87 21.11 -18.42
C PHE A 464 12.86 22.25 -17.40
N SER A 465 11.95 23.21 -17.60
CA SER A 465 11.70 24.29 -16.65
C SER A 465 10.20 24.53 -16.47
N HIS A 466 9.67 24.30 -15.26
CA HIS A 466 8.22 24.37 -14.99
C HIS A 466 7.92 25.05 -13.66
N ALA A 467 6.79 25.75 -13.57
CA ALA A 467 6.24 26.09 -12.26
C ALA A 467 5.58 24.85 -11.66
N LEU A 468 5.44 24.82 -10.33
CA LEU A 468 4.86 23.71 -9.57
C LEU A 468 3.50 23.22 -10.11
N GLU A 469 2.70 24.09 -10.71
CA GLU A 469 1.40 23.73 -11.30
C GLU A 469 1.51 22.84 -12.55
N ASN A 470 2.65 22.92 -13.24
CA ASN A 470 2.93 22.28 -14.52
C ASN A 470 3.91 21.10 -14.38
N VAL A 471 4.33 20.76 -13.16
CA VAL A 471 5.25 19.63 -12.91
C VAL A 471 4.49 18.32 -13.00
N GLN A 472 4.56 17.64 -14.14
CA GLN A 472 3.94 16.33 -14.33
C GLN A 472 4.58 15.58 -15.51
N GLY A 473 4.61 14.25 -15.45
CA GLY A 473 5.11 13.39 -16.54
C GLY A 473 6.62 13.43 -16.76
N ASP A 474 7.27 14.56 -16.49
CA ASP A 474 8.71 14.71 -16.62
C ASP A 474 9.47 14.12 -15.43
N GLU A 475 10.60 13.49 -15.71
CA GLU A 475 11.60 13.05 -14.74
C GLU A 475 12.94 13.69 -15.06
N CYS A 476 13.80 13.86 -14.06
CA CYS A 476 15.18 14.34 -14.24
C CYS A 476 16.14 13.61 -13.30
N ASP A 477 17.42 13.78 -13.55
CA ASP A 477 18.49 13.28 -12.70
C ASP A 477 18.82 14.30 -11.62
N LEU A 478 18.97 15.57 -12.01
CA LEU A 478 19.24 16.70 -11.13
C LEU A 478 18.03 17.63 -11.10
N LEU A 479 17.43 17.80 -9.92
CA LEU A 479 16.27 18.65 -9.72
C LEU A 479 16.65 19.88 -8.89
N MET A 480 16.48 21.07 -9.46
CA MET A 480 16.69 22.35 -8.78
C MET A 480 15.34 22.99 -8.49
N ILE A 481 15.07 23.24 -7.22
CA ILE A 481 13.76 23.73 -6.75
C ILE A 481 13.94 25.09 -6.08
N SER A 482 13.29 26.12 -6.61
CA SER A 482 13.15 27.43 -5.98
C SER A 482 11.81 27.52 -5.25
N MET A 483 11.85 27.66 -3.93
CA MET A 483 10.67 27.97 -3.13
C MET A 483 10.14 29.38 -3.45
N GLY A 484 11.01 30.38 -3.55
CA GLY A 484 10.70 31.75 -3.94
C GLY A 484 9.91 32.56 -2.91
N TYR A 485 9.40 31.93 -1.85
CA TYR A 485 8.67 32.58 -0.76
C TYR A 485 9.56 32.74 0.48
N GLY A 486 9.42 33.86 1.20
CA GLY A 486 10.18 34.12 2.42
C GLY A 486 9.74 35.40 3.11
N TYR A 487 10.63 35.96 3.94
CA TYR A 487 10.40 37.23 4.64
C TYR A 487 10.26 38.39 3.66
N ASN A 488 9.24 39.23 3.85
CA ASN A 488 9.10 40.48 3.09
C ASN A 488 10.02 41.60 3.61
N ASP A 489 9.95 42.76 2.98
CA ASP A 489 10.64 44.00 3.37
C ASP A 489 10.39 44.42 4.83
N MET A 490 9.20 44.14 5.36
CA MET A 490 8.83 44.34 6.76
C MET A 490 9.23 43.17 7.69
N ARG A 491 10.08 42.23 7.24
CA ARG A 491 10.49 41.02 7.99
C ARG A 491 9.32 40.16 8.49
N LYS A 492 8.23 40.12 7.73
CA LYS A 492 7.09 39.26 7.99
C LYS A 492 7.12 38.06 7.02
N PHE A 493 7.03 36.86 7.57
CA PHE A 493 6.87 35.63 6.79
C PHE A 493 5.40 35.24 6.74
N GLU A 494 4.80 35.25 5.54
CA GLU A 494 3.42 34.81 5.32
C GLU A 494 3.41 33.42 4.68
N MET A 495 2.76 32.44 5.31
CA MET A 495 2.63 31.07 4.80
C MET A 495 1.57 30.94 3.68
N ARG A 496 1.66 31.82 2.67
CA ARG A 496 0.78 31.94 1.51
C ARG A 496 1.55 31.58 0.22
N PHE A 497 1.87 30.31 0.10
CA PHE A 497 2.63 29.68 -0.98
C PHE A 497 1.80 29.39 -2.26
N GLY A 498 0.75 30.17 -2.53
CA GLY A 498 -0.06 30.07 -3.75
C GLY A 498 -0.57 28.64 -4.04
N PRO A 499 -0.06 27.93 -5.07
CA PRO A 499 -0.54 26.60 -5.49
C PRO A 499 -0.46 25.50 -4.42
N ILE A 500 0.36 25.69 -3.38
CA ILE A 500 0.46 24.74 -2.26
C ILE A 500 -0.71 24.91 -1.29
N ASN A 501 -1.22 26.13 -1.11
CA ASN A 501 -2.34 26.38 -0.21
C ASN A 501 -3.69 25.96 -0.80
N THR A 502 -3.78 25.74 -2.11
CA THR A 502 -5.02 25.32 -2.78
C THR A 502 -5.30 23.82 -2.57
N ALA A 503 -6.52 23.40 -2.92
CA ALA A 503 -6.88 21.98 -2.92
C ALA A 503 -5.91 21.18 -3.81
N GLY A 504 -5.43 20.05 -3.30
CA GLY A 504 -4.43 19.21 -3.98
C GLY A 504 -2.99 19.72 -3.91
N GLY A 505 -2.70 20.82 -3.21
CA GLY A 505 -1.32 21.34 -3.08
C GLY A 505 -0.32 20.35 -2.48
N HIS A 506 -0.76 19.51 -1.55
CA HIS A 506 0.03 18.39 -1.01
C HIS A 506 0.43 17.37 -2.10
N ARG A 507 -0.45 17.07 -3.05
CA ARG A 507 -0.17 16.15 -4.17
C ARG A 507 0.82 16.75 -5.17
N ARG A 508 0.80 18.07 -5.36
CA ARG A 508 1.82 18.77 -6.17
C ARG A 508 3.21 18.60 -5.57
N LEU A 509 3.32 18.68 -4.24
CA LEU A 509 4.59 18.41 -3.54
C LEU A 509 5.00 16.94 -3.64
N ASN A 510 4.07 15.98 -3.50
CA ASN A 510 4.37 14.55 -3.74
C ASN A 510 4.95 14.33 -5.13
N VAL A 511 4.30 14.91 -6.14
CA VAL A 511 4.73 14.82 -7.53
C VAL A 511 6.10 15.45 -7.72
N LEU A 512 6.35 16.67 -7.19
CA LEU A 512 7.62 17.37 -7.31
C LEU A 512 8.80 16.59 -6.73
N PHE A 513 8.69 16.15 -5.47
CA PHE A 513 9.82 15.55 -4.76
C PHE A 513 10.13 14.12 -5.23
N SER A 514 9.23 13.48 -5.98
CA SER A 514 9.45 12.16 -6.59
C SER A 514 10.00 12.19 -8.04
N ARG A 515 10.35 13.38 -8.57
CA ARG A 515 10.85 13.54 -9.96
C ARG A 515 12.32 13.21 -10.15
N SER A 516 13.13 13.35 -9.09
CA SER A 516 14.59 13.23 -9.18
C SER A 516 15.05 11.77 -9.06
N ARG A 517 15.99 11.38 -9.93
CA ARG A 517 16.69 10.10 -9.87
C ARG A 517 17.96 10.15 -9.02
N HIS A 518 18.74 11.24 -9.10
CA HIS A 518 20.06 11.36 -8.46
C HIS A 518 20.08 12.37 -7.32
N GLU A 519 19.76 13.64 -7.58
CA GLU A 519 19.89 14.71 -6.58
C GLU A 519 18.76 15.76 -6.65
N ILE A 520 18.46 16.34 -5.49
CA ILE A 520 17.55 17.48 -5.32
C ILE A 520 18.33 18.61 -4.65
N HIS A 521 18.40 19.76 -5.31
CA HIS A 521 18.88 21.02 -4.74
C HIS A 521 17.67 21.91 -4.44
N PHE A 522 17.39 22.12 -3.16
CA PHE A 522 16.25 22.92 -2.71
C PHE A 522 16.74 24.27 -2.19
N PHE A 523 16.24 25.36 -2.77
CA PHE A 523 16.60 26.74 -2.42
C PHE A 523 15.46 27.39 -1.64
N SER A 524 15.76 27.97 -0.48
CA SER A 524 14.81 28.75 0.31
C SER A 524 15.50 29.85 1.12
N SER A 525 14.77 30.92 1.42
CA SER A 525 15.21 31.97 2.35
C SER A 525 14.60 31.86 3.76
N VAL A 526 14.00 30.70 4.06
CA VAL A 526 13.44 30.34 5.38
C VAL A 526 13.92 28.95 5.80
N GLN A 527 13.89 28.68 7.12
CA GLN A 527 14.24 27.42 7.77
C GLN A 527 13.05 26.84 8.54
N LEU A 528 13.17 25.61 9.04
CA LEU A 528 12.08 24.94 9.77
C LEU A 528 11.55 25.77 10.95
N LYS A 529 12.45 26.42 11.69
CA LYS A 529 12.12 27.27 12.85
C LYS A 529 11.24 28.49 12.52
N ASP A 530 11.20 28.91 11.25
CA ASP A 530 10.42 30.07 10.81
C ASP A 530 8.95 29.72 10.56
N PHE A 531 8.63 28.42 10.40
CA PHE A 531 7.27 27.96 10.18
C PHE A 531 6.44 27.99 11.46
N ILE A 532 5.19 28.44 11.33
CA ILE A 532 4.19 28.40 12.39
C ILE A 532 3.25 27.23 12.11
N LYS A 533 2.55 26.73 13.15
CA LYS A 533 1.53 25.69 12.99
C LYS A 533 0.46 26.11 11.98
N SER A 534 0.10 25.19 11.08
CA SER A 534 -0.90 25.38 10.03
C SER A 534 -1.74 24.13 9.88
N ASP A 535 -3.04 24.28 9.62
CA ASP A 535 -3.95 23.17 9.33
C ASP A 535 -4.07 22.89 7.83
N ASN A 536 -3.41 23.68 6.98
CA ASN A 536 -3.45 23.49 5.53
C ASN A 536 -2.59 22.25 5.15
N PRO A 537 -3.17 21.23 4.47
CA PRO A 537 -2.43 20.01 4.13
C PRO A 537 -1.17 20.25 3.31
N GLY A 538 -1.18 21.20 2.38
CA GLY A 538 0.01 21.51 1.58
C GLY A 538 1.11 22.16 2.40
N VAL A 539 0.76 23.09 3.31
CA VAL A 539 1.72 23.71 4.22
C VAL A 539 2.31 22.68 5.19
N LEU A 540 1.48 21.78 5.73
CA LEU A 540 1.95 20.67 6.58
C LEU A 540 2.96 19.78 5.86
N MET A 541 2.71 19.46 4.58
CA MET A 541 3.66 18.69 3.77
C MET A 541 4.96 19.47 3.51
N LEU A 542 4.88 20.78 3.27
CA LEU A 542 6.08 21.59 3.13
C LEU A 542 6.90 21.61 4.42
N ILE A 543 6.26 21.73 5.59
CA ILE A 543 6.95 21.64 6.90
C ILE A 543 7.65 20.29 7.05
N LYS A 544 6.96 19.17 6.75
CA LYS A 544 7.57 17.83 6.75
C LYS A 544 8.78 17.72 5.82
N TRP A 545 8.75 18.39 4.67
CA TRP A 545 9.90 18.42 3.77
C TRP A 545 11.12 19.09 4.43
N PHE A 546 10.93 20.21 5.11
CA PHE A 546 11.99 20.85 5.91
C PHE A 546 12.51 19.93 7.03
N GLU A 547 11.62 19.22 7.73
CA GLU A 547 12.03 18.23 8.74
C GLU A 547 12.93 17.12 8.16
N ILE A 548 12.62 16.62 6.96
CA ILE A 548 13.43 15.58 6.29
C ILE A 548 14.78 16.12 5.82
N MET A 549 14.82 17.37 5.37
CA MET A 549 16.09 18.02 5.00
C MET A 549 17.02 18.20 6.20
N GLU A 550 16.48 18.55 7.37
CA GLU A 550 17.27 18.75 8.60
C GLU A 550 17.70 17.45 9.29
N LYS A 551 17.04 16.31 9.00
CA LYS A 551 17.44 15.02 9.56
C LYS A 551 18.87 14.65 9.14
N PRO A 552 19.75 14.34 10.11
CA PRO A 552 21.09 13.88 9.80
C PRO A 552 21.00 12.58 9.00
N LEU A 553 21.84 12.46 7.98
CA LEU A 553 22.03 11.20 7.28
C LEU A 553 22.50 10.16 8.30
N LYS A 554 21.74 9.07 8.47
CA LYS A 554 22.26 7.87 9.11
C LYS A 554 23.31 7.29 8.18
N ALA A 555 24.55 7.71 8.39
CA ALA A 555 25.67 7.40 7.54
C ALA A 555 26.27 6.05 7.95
N ASP A 556 25.75 4.98 7.36
CA ASP A 556 26.60 3.84 7.02
C ASP A 556 26.59 3.73 5.50
N LEU A 557 27.78 3.66 4.90
CA LEU A 557 27.90 3.29 3.49
C LEU A 557 27.21 1.93 3.31
N PRO A 558 26.36 1.76 2.29
CA PRO A 558 25.77 0.45 2.04
C PRO A 558 26.91 -0.54 1.86
N ASN A 559 26.84 -1.66 2.58
CA ASN A 559 27.76 -2.76 2.34
C ASN A 559 27.58 -3.20 0.88
N SER A 560 28.67 -3.29 0.12
CA SER A 560 28.64 -3.76 -1.27
C SER A 560 28.19 -5.22 -1.36
N GLU A 561 28.20 -5.93 -0.24
CA GLU A 561 27.70 -7.30 -0.11
C GLU A 561 26.34 -7.33 0.59
N ILE A 562 25.38 -8.03 -0.03
CA ILE A 562 24.08 -8.34 0.56
C ILE A 562 23.92 -9.86 0.57
N SER A 563 23.55 -10.42 1.71
CA SER A 563 23.34 -11.86 1.79
C SER A 563 21.98 -12.27 1.24
N ILE A 564 21.89 -13.47 0.65
CA ILE A 564 20.63 -14.00 0.12
C ILE A 564 19.57 -14.16 1.22
N GLU A 565 19.95 -14.39 2.47
CA GLU A 565 19.01 -14.46 3.60
C GLU A 565 18.38 -13.11 3.90
N GLN A 566 19.13 -12.03 3.81
CA GLN A 566 18.57 -10.68 3.96
C GLN A 566 17.55 -10.39 2.86
N LEU A 567 17.80 -10.85 1.63
CA LEU A 567 16.84 -10.71 0.53
C LEU A 567 15.59 -11.56 0.76
N LEU A 568 15.75 -12.80 1.23
CA LEU A 568 14.66 -13.72 1.56
C LEU A 568 13.78 -13.21 2.70
N GLN A 569 14.37 -12.64 3.76
CA GLN A 569 13.62 -12.06 4.87
C GLN A 569 12.77 -10.86 4.44
N ASN A 570 13.22 -10.13 3.42
CA ASN A 570 12.56 -8.93 2.93
C ASN A 570 11.65 -9.18 1.71
N SER A 571 11.51 -10.41 1.23
CA SER A 571 10.69 -10.76 0.07
C SER A 571 9.36 -11.36 0.51
N ASN A 572 8.28 -11.03 -0.20
CA ASN A 572 6.97 -11.63 0.05
C ASN A 572 6.73 -12.88 -0.81
N GLY A 573 7.75 -13.34 -1.53
CA GLY A 573 7.67 -14.49 -2.41
C GLY A 573 8.83 -14.60 -3.38
N PHE A 574 8.75 -15.60 -4.24
CA PHE A 574 9.81 -15.95 -5.20
C PHE A 574 10.04 -14.84 -6.25
N TYR A 575 8.99 -14.23 -6.79
CA TYR A 575 9.13 -13.16 -7.78
C TYR A 575 9.77 -11.89 -7.22
N ASP A 576 9.49 -11.56 -5.96
CA ASP A 576 10.19 -10.48 -5.25
C ASP A 576 11.68 -10.80 -5.13
N LEU A 577 12.02 -12.04 -4.82
CA LEU A 577 13.41 -12.48 -4.72
C LEU A 577 14.16 -12.37 -6.05
N LEU A 578 13.58 -12.88 -7.15
CA LEU A 578 14.13 -12.74 -8.50
C LEU A 578 14.41 -11.26 -8.81
N THR A 579 13.42 -10.41 -8.53
CA THR A 579 13.49 -8.96 -8.73
C THR A 579 14.58 -8.31 -7.89
N TYR A 580 14.67 -8.65 -6.61
CA TYR A 580 15.65 -8.04 -5.71
C TYR A 580 17.06 -8.43 -6.10
N VAL A 581 17.31 -9.71 -6.40
CA VAL A 581 18.62 -10.18 -6.86
C VAL A 581 19.05 -9.39 -8.10
N HIS A 582 18.18 -9.34 -9.12
CA HIS A 582 18.44 -8.59 -10.35
C HIS A 582 18.70 -7.10 -10.12
N VAL A 583 17.91 -6.46 -9.27
CA VAL A 583 17.99 -5.00 -9.04
C VAL A 583 19.22 -4.64 -8.23
N TYR A 584 19.57 -5.42 -7.21
CA TYR A 584 20.78 -5.16 -6.42
C TYR A 584 22.04 -5.43 -7.24
N GLU A 585 22.10 -6.49 -8.05
CA GLU A 585 23.23 -6.73 -8.96
C GLU A 585 23.39 -5.59 -9.98
N LYS A 586 22.31 -5.13 -10.60
CA LYS A 586 22.33 -3.96 -11.49
C LYS A 586 22.79 -2.67 -10.81
N ARG A 587 22.61 -2.57 -9.49
CA ARG A 587 23.05 -1.44 -8.66
C ARG A 587 24.46 -1.63 -8.07
N GLY A 588 25.18 -2.66 -8.54
CA GLY A 588 26.58 -2.91 -8.24
C GLY A 588 26.85 -3.80 -7.03
N TYR A 589 25.82 -4.35 -6.38
CA TYR A 589 26.00 -5.21 -5.21
C TYR A 589 26.42 -6.62 -5.61
N THR A 590 27.27 -7.22 -4.78
CA THR A 590 27.57 -8.65 -4.83
C THR A 590 26.65 -9.38 -3.87
N ILE A 591 25.92 -10.37 -4.37
CA ILE A 591 25.02 -11.16 -3.52
C ILE A 591 25.76 -12.40 -3.04
N THR A 592 25.85 -12.56 -1.72
CA THR A 592 26.57 -13.66 -1.08
C THR A 592 25.60 -14.73 -0.57
N SER A 593 26.05 -15.98 -0.63
CA SER A 593 25.28 -17.19 -0.26
C SER A 593 25.50 -17.64 1.17
#